data_AF-A0A959NP41-F1
#
_entry.id   AF-A0A959NP41-F1
#
_cell.length_a   1.000
_cell.length_b   1.000
_cell.length_c   1.000
_cell.angle_alpha   90.00
_cell.angle_beta   90.00
_cell.angle_gamma   90.00
#
_symmetry.space_group_name_H-M   'P 1'
#
loop_
_entity.id
_entity.type
_entity.pdbx_description
1 polymer ?
#
loop_
_entity_poly.entity_id
_entity_poly.type
_entity_poly.pdbx_seq_one_letter_code
_entity_poly.pdbx_strand_id
1 'polypeptide(L)'
;IIGMIGGIVISFNTYSYLVIAAILLIIYDVLDCSDGQLARLKKNGTPAGRILDGVADYFVTISVYLGIGFGFANDSNNPLFYWVLLVLAGASNIVHAIALDYYRNRFLDYATNRESLLGDDLKEFEDEYKTLRAHGGNYFQLFILWIYLKYSNLQLKASKNSSETIQKKYDSKDFYKKNKTIMHLWTYIGPTSELTFIIFTALINRLDIYLIGMITFVNIYAIILFFVQHKIDGSTKLAEIK
;
A
#
# COMPACT_ATOMS: atom_id res chain seq x y z
N ILE A 1 15.25 14.04 -0.03
CA ILE A 1 16.73 13.93 -0.20
C ILE A 1 17.34 12.95 0.80
N ILE A 2 17.18 13.18 2.11
CA ILE A 2 17.76 12.30 3.16
C ILE A 2 17.35 10.83 2.97
N GLY A 3 16.06 10.56 2.71
CA GLY A 3 15.58 9.20 2.44
C GLY A 3 16.23 8.55 1.21
N MET A 4 16.46 9.32 0.13
CA MET A 4 17.16 8.81 -1.06
C MET A 4 18.61 8.46 -0.76
N ILE A 5 19.31 9.31 0.01
CA ILE A 5 20.68 9.02 0.47
C ILE A 5 20.66 7.74 1.31
N GLY A 6 19.68 7.58 2.21
CA GLY A 6 19.48 6.34 2.97
C GLY A 6 19.35 5.12 2.07
N GLY A 7 18.53 5.20 1.03
CA GLY A 7 18.39 4.14 0.03
C GLY A 7 19.69 3.82 -0.71
N ILE A 8 20.44 4.84 -1.16
CA ILE A 8 21.74 4.64 -1.80
C ILE A 8 22.74 3.99 -0.84
N VAL A 9 22.75 4.39 0.43
CA VAL A 9 23.66 3.83 1.44
C VAL A 9 23.39 2.34 1.70
N ILE A 10 22.14 1.87 1.54
CA ILE A 10 21.82 0.43 1.63
C ILE A 10 22.61 -0.39 0.60
N SER A 11 22.92 0.16 -0.58
CA SER A 11 23.62 -0.56 -1.65
C SER A 11 25.03 -1.02 -1.30
N PHE A 12 25.67 -0.43 -0.27
CA PHE A 12 26.98 -0.87 0.19
C PHE A 12 26.92 -2.14 1.04
N ASN A 13 25.74 -2.50 1.56
CA ASN A 13 25.42 -3.77 2.22
C ASN A 13 26.40 -4.25 3.33
N THR A 14 27.11 -3.32 3.99
CA THR A 14 27.85 -3.63 5.22
C THR A 14 27.05 -3.17 6.43
N TYR A 15 27.23 -3.85 7.56
CA TYR A 15 26.49 -3.55 8.79
C TYR A 15 26.52 -2.07 9.18
N SER A 16 27.69 -1.42 9.13
CA SER A 16 27.84 -0.01 9.46
C SER A 16 27.02 0.89 8.53
N TYR A 17 27.01 0.60 7.22
CA TYR A 17 26.21 1.36 6.26
C TYR A 17 24.71 1.08 6.44
N LEU A 18 24.31 -0.15 6.75
CA LEU A 18 22.91 -0.47 7.04
C LEU A 18 22.39 0.27 8.28
N VAL A 19 23.20 0.40 9.33
CA VAL A 19 22.86 1.21 10.51
C VAL A 19 22.71 2.69 10.14
N ILE A 20 23.64 3.25 9.35
CA ILE A 20 23.55 4.63 8.86
C ILE A 20 22.29 4.83 8.02
N ALA A 21 21.99 3.92 7.09
CA ALA A 21 20.79 3.96 6.28
C ALA A 21 19.52 3.92 7.13
N ALA A 22 19.45 3.02 8.12
CA ALA A 22 18.33 2.92 9.04
C ALA A 22 18.09 4.25 9.79
N ILE A 23 19.15 4.89 10.28
CA ILE A 23 19.05 6.21 10.94
C ILE A 23 18.54 7.28 9.96
N LEU A 24 19.06 7.31 8.73
CA LEU A 24 18.60 8.27 7.71
C LEU A 24 17.13 8.07 7.33
N LEU A 25 16.68 6.82 7.24
CA LEU A 25 15.28 6.49 6.96
C LEU A 25 14.36 6.86 8.12
N ILE A 26 14.78 6.67 9.38
CA ILE A 26 14.05 7.16 10.56
C ILE A 26 13.92 8.68 10.51
N ILE A 27 15.00 9.40 10.24
CA ILE A 27 14.97 10.86 10.14
C ILE A 27 14.02 11.31 9.03
N TYR A 28 14.06 10.64 7.88
CA TYR A 28 13.12 10.91 6.79
C TYR A 28 11.66 10.69 7.21
N ASP A 29 11.32 9.56 7.80
CA ASP A 29 9.95 9.23 8.26
C ASP A 29 9.42 10.25 9.28
N VAL A 30 10.27 10.67 10.21
CA VAL A 30 9.91 11.71 11.20
C VAL A 30 9.66 13.06 10.53
N LEU A 31 10.50 13.45 9.56
CA LEU A 31 10.34 14.72 8.84
C LEU A 31 9.09 14.73 7.96
N ASP A 32 8.82 13.63 7.26
CA ASP A 32 7.62 13.45 6.44
C ASP A 32 6.33 13.58 7.28
N CYS A 33 6.27 12.83 8.38
CA CYS A 33 5.18 12.93 9.33
C CYS A 33 5.02 14.35 9.91
N SER A 34 6.14 15.04 10.16
CA SER A 34 6.14 16.38 10.74
C SER A 34 5.63 17.44 9.76
N ASP A 35 6.01 17.39 8.47
CA ASP A 35 5.55 18.35 7.48
C ASP A 35 4.05 18.22 7.24
N GLY A 36 3.57 16.98 7.10
CA GLY A 36 2.15 16.68 6.96
C GLY A 36 1.30 17.13 8.16
N GLN A 37 1.83 17.05 9.38
CA GLN A 37 1.16 17.57 10.58
C GLN A 37 1.21 19.10 10.67
N LEU A 38 2.36 19.71 10.35
CA LEU A 38 2.56 21.16 10.39
C LEU A 38 1.65 21.87 9.38
N ALA A 39 1.52 21.34 8.16
CA ALA A 39 0.64 21.87 7.13
C ALA A 39 -0.85 21.84 7.55
N ARG A 40 -1.28 20.79 8.26
CA ARG A 40 -2.64 20.69 8.83
C ARG A 40 -2.86 21.69 9.95
N LEU A 41 -1.88 21.85 10.84
CA LEU A 41 -1.96 22.77 11.97
C LEU A 41 -2.04 24.23 11.50
N LYS A 42 -1.23 24.59 10.49
CA LYS A 42 -1.22 25.93 9.89
C LYS A 42 -2.37 26.18 8.90
N LYS A 43 -3.17 25.14 8.57
CA LYS A 43 -4.24 25.18 7.55
C LYS A 43 -3.77 25.77 6.21
N ASN A 44 -2.49 25.60 5.87
CA ASN A 44 -1.86 26.18 4.70
C ASN A 44 -1.38 25.12 3.69
N GLY A 45 -1.81 23.87 3.84
CA GLY A 45 -1.51 22.81 2.88
C GLY A 45 -2.09 23.12 1.51
N THR A 46 -1.26 23.02 0.46
CA THR A 46 -1.65 23.27 -0.93
C THR A 46 -1.78 21.96 -1.71
N PRO A 47 -2.62 21.88 -2.76
CA PRO A 47 -2.67 20.71 -3.65
C PRO A 47 -1.33 20.40 -4.31
N ALA A 48 -0.60 21.44 -4.75
CA ALA A 48 0.72 21.30 -5.35
C ALA A 48 1.75 20.72 -4.35
N GLY A 49 1.72 21.18 -3.10
CA GLY A 49 2.57 20.62 -2.04
C GLY A 49 2.31 19.13 -1.82
N ARG A 50 1.04 18.71 -1.79
CA ARG A 50 0.66 17.29 -1.63
C ARG A 50 1.13 16.42 -2.80
N ILE A 51 1.08 16.93 -4.04
CA ILE A 51 1.59 16.18 -5.20
C ILE A 51 3.11 16.05 -5.12
N LEU A 52 3.82 17.13 -4.77
CA LEU A 52 5.27 17.12 -4.64
C LEU A 52 5.74 16.16 -3.54
N ASP A 53 5.02 16.12 -2.42
CA ASP A 53 5.23 15.20 -1.29
C ASP A 53 5.15 13.74 -1.74
N GLY A 54 4.04 13.37 -2.39
CA GLY A 54 3.87 12.02 -2.93
C GLY A 54 4.94 11.65 -3.98
N VAL A 55 5.35 12.59 -4.83
CA VAL A 55 6.45 12.35 -5.79
C VAL A 55 7.78 12.12 -5.06
N ALA A 56 8.07 12.88 -4.00
CA ALA A 56 9.27 12.70 -3.21
C ALA A 56 9.31 11.32 -2.53
N ASP A 57 8.18 10.83 -2.02
CA ASP A 57 8.05 9.51 -1.43
C ASP A 57 8.31 8.39 -2.43
N TYR A 58 7.82 8.52 -3.66
CA TYR A 58 8.13 7.57 -4.73
C TYR A 58 9.64 7.50 -4.99
N PHE A 59 10.34 8.64 -5.06
CA PHE A 59 11.79 8.65 -5.26
C PHE A 59 12.54 7.97 -4.11
N VAL A 60 12.12 8.20 -2.86
CA VAL A 60 12.72 7.53 -1.69
C VAL A 60 12.49 6.03 -1.76
N THR A 61 11.26 5.60 -2.02
CA THR A 61 10.88 4.18 -2.15
C THR A 61 11.70 3.48 -3.24
N ILE A 62 11.79 4.08 -4.43
CA ILE A 62 12.61 3.55 -5.53
C ILE A 62 14.08 3.46 -5.13
N SER A 63 14.62 4.49 -4.48
CA SER A 63 16.01 4.51 -4.03
C SER A 63 16.30 3.40 -3.02
N VAL A 64 15.38 3.16 -2.07
CA VAL A 64 15.51 2.09 -1.07
C VAL A 64 15.48 0.71 -1.72
N TYR A 65 14.51 0.46 -2.60
CA TYR A 65 14.40 -0.83 -3.31
C TYR A 65 15.62 -1.11 -4.19
N LEU A 66 16.06 -0.12 -4.99
CA LEU A 66 17.28 -0.26 -5.78
C LEU A 66 18.51 -0.47 -4.89
N GLY A 67 18.59 0.24 -3.77
CA GLY A 67 19.61 0.05 -2.75
C GLY A 67 19.70 -1.40 -2.26
N ILE A 68 18.56 -1.98 -1.86
CA ILE A 68 18.48 -3.39 -1.44
C ILE A 68 18.92 -4.32 -2.60
N GLY A 69 18.43 -4.07 -3.81
CA GLY A 69 18.76 -4.87 -5.00
C GLY A 69 20.25 -4.89 -5.30
N PHE A 70 20.88 -3.72 -5.41
CA PHE A 70 22.32 -3.61 -5.65
C PHE A 70 23.15 -4.17 -4.51
N GLY A 71 22.72 -3.96 -3.26
CA GLY A 71 23.40 -4.48 -2.08
C GLY A 71 23.50 -6.01 -2.06
N PHE A 72 22.40 -6.70 -2.39
CA PHE A 72 22.42 -8.16 -2.50
C PHE A 72 23.08 -8.67 -3.79
N ALA A 73 22.92 -7.95 -4.90
CA ALA A 73 23.50 -8.34 -6.18
C ALA A 73 25.04 -8.30 -6.17
N ASN A 74 25.64 -7.35 -5.44
CA ASN A 74 27.09 -7.22 -5.34
C ASN A 74 27.72 -8.25 -4.39
N ASP A 75 27.00 -8.68 -3.36
CA ASP A 75 27.51 -9.57 -2.32
C ASP A 75 27.17 -11.06 -2.53
N SER A 76 26.38 -11.38 -3.56
CA SER A 76 25.89 -12.74 -3.81
C SER A 76 26.44 -13.37 -5.09
N ASN A 77 26.70 -14.67 -5.03
CA ASN A 77 26.99 -15.51 -6.20
C ASN A 77 25.77 -15.71 -7.12
N ASN A 78 24.56 -15.31 -6.72
CA ASN A 78 23.36 -15.39 -7.55
C ASN A 78 22.56 -14.07 -7.55
N PRO A 79 23.04 -13.03 -8.26
CA PRO A 79 22.38 -11.72 -8.29
C PRO A 79 20.96 -11.77 -8.85
N LEU A 80 20.71 -12.62 -9.86
CA LEU A 80 19.39 -12.76 -10.48
C LEU A 80 18.33 -13.22 -9.48
N PHE A 81 18.68 -14.13 -8.57
CA PHE A 81 17.76 -14.60 -7.54
C PHE A 81 17.27 -13.44 -6.64
N TYR A 82 18.18 -12.57 -6.19
CA TYR A 82 17.81 -11.44 -5.33
C TYR A 82 17.04 -10.36 -6.08
N TRP A 83 17.36 -10.11 -7.35
CA TRP A 83 16.55 -9.22 -8.19
C TRP A 83 15.12 -9.74 -8.36
N VAL A 84 14.94 -11.05 -8.58
CA VAL A 84 13.61 -11.67 -8.65
C VAL A 84 12.87 -11.54 -7.32
N LEU A 85 13.53 -11.82 -6.19
CA LEU A 85 12.93 -11.62 -4.87
C LEU A 85 12.52 -10.16 -4.63
N LEU A 86 13.38 -9.20 -4.99
CA LEU A 86 13.08 -7.78 -4.86
C LEU A 86 11.83 -7.38 -5.68
N VAL A 87 11.75 -7.85 -6.93
CA VAL A 87 10.58 -7.59 -7.79
C VAL A 87 9.30 -8.19 -7.19
N LEU A 88 9.37 -9.42 -6.65
CA LEU A 88 8.23 -10.05 -5.98
C LEU A 88 7.82 -9.33 -4.69
N ALA A 89 8.78 -8.88 -3.89
CA ALA A 89 8.52 -8.11 -2.68
C ALA A 89 7.87 -6.75 -3.03
N GLY A 90 8.40 -6.05 -4.03
CA GLY A 90 7.85 -4.77 -4.50
C GLY A 90 6.46 -4.92 -5.11
N ALA A 91 6.22 -5.96 -5.91
CA ALA A 91 4.89 -6.27 -6.43
C ALA A 91 3.89 -6.56 -5.30
N SER A 92 4.31 -7.33 -4.29
CA SER A 92 3.48 -7.60 -3.10
C SER A 92 3.15 -6.30 -2.36
N ASN A 93 4.13 -5.41 -2.21
CA ASN A 93 3.93 -4.12 -1.55
C ASN A 93 2.92 -3.22 -2.29
N ILE A 94 3.00 -3.15 -3.62
CA ILE A 94 2.03 -2.40 -4.44
C ILE A 94 0.62 -2.95 -4.21
N VAL A 95 0.45 -4.27 -4.20
CA VAL A 95 -0.85 -4.91 -3.93
C VAL A 95 -1.36 -4.58 -2.52
N HIS A 96 -0.48 -4.58 -1.52
CA HIS A 96 -0.81 -4.21 -0.15
C HIS A 96 -1.27 -2.76 -0.02
N ALA A 97 -0.56 -1.82 -0.64
CA ALA A 97 -0.90 -0.41 -0.64
C ALA A 97 -2.29 -0.18 -1.25
N ILE A 98 -2.56 -0.78 -2.41
CA ILE A 98 -3.85 -0.73 -3.09
C ILE A 98 -4.97 -1.31 -2.20
N ALA A 99 -4.73 -2.45 -1.56
CA ALA A 99 -5.71 -3.08 -0.68
C ALA A 99 -6.03 -2.20 0.54
N LEU A 100 -5.00 -1.63 1.18
CA LEU A 100 -5.17 -0.72 2.31
C LEU A 100 -5.97 0.52 1.91
N ASP A 101 -5.62 1.17 0.80
CA ASP A 101 -6.32 2.37 0.33
C ASP A 101 -7.79 2.08 0.01
N TYR A 102 -8.08 0.93 -0.59
CA TYR A 102 -9.45 0.48 -0.81
C TYR A 102 -10.22 0.34 0.52
N TYR A 103 -9.70 -0.41 1.49
CA TYR A 103 -10.42 -0.65 2.75
C TYR A 103 -10.53 0.63 3.58
N ARG A 104 -9.53 1.50 3.52
CA ARG A 104 -9.57 2.83 4.15
C ARG A 104 -10.66 3.70 3.54
N ASN A 105 -10.70 3.83 2.21
CA ASN A 105 -11.70 4.64 1.54
C ASN A 105 -13.11 4.10 1.76
N ARG A 106 -13.28 2.77 1.67
CA ARG A 106 -14.55 2.11 1.98
C ARG A 106 -14.98 2.33 3.42
N PHE A 107 -14.05 2.23 4.37
CA PHE A 107 -14.34 2.46 5.78
C PHE A 107 -14.80 3.90 6.00
N LEU A 108 -14.12 4.88 5.39
CA LEU A 108 -14.50 6.28 5.50
C LEU A 108 -15.85 6.57 4.82
N ASP A 109 -16.12 5.99 3.65
CA ASP A 109 -17.39 6.12 2.93
C ASP A 109 -18.57 5.72 3.84
N TYR A 110 -18.53 4.50 4.39
CA TYR A 110 -19.62 3.97 5.21
C TYR A 110 -19.65 4.53 6.64
N ALA A 111 -18.49 4.79 7.26
CA ALA A 111 -18.45 5.33 8.62
C ALA A 111 -18.87 6.80 8.67
N THR A 112 -18.58 7.59 7.62
CA THR A 112 -18.88 9.03 7.62
C THR A 112 -20.09 9.42 6.77
N ASN A 113 -20.73 8.46 6.08
CA ASN A 113 -21.84 8.69 5.13
C ASN A 113 -21.49 9.73 4.04
N ARG A 114 -20.21 9.82 3.65
CA ARG A 114 -19.79 10.63 2.50
C ARG A 114 -20.21 9.93 1.20
N GLU A 115 -20.40 10.70 0.12
CA GLU A 115 -20.62 10.12 -1.21
C GLU A 115 -19.45 9.19 -1.56
N SER A 116 -19.78 8.03 -2.15
CA SER A 116 -18.82 6.97 -2.44
C SER A 116 -17.90 7.42 -3.57
N LEU A 117 -16.65 7.76 -3.25
CA LEU A 117 -15.60 8.04 -4.23
C LEU A 117 -15.24 6.77 -5.04
N LEU A 118 -15.42 5.60 -4.42
CA LEU A 118 -15.08 4.29 -4.98
C LEU A 118 -15.84 3.90 -6.27
N GLY A 119 -17.08 4.37 -6.44
CA GLY A 119 -17.92 4.00 -7.57
C GLY A 119 -17.56 4.72 -8.88
N ASP A 120 -17.09 5.96 -8.76
CA ASP A 120 -16.67 6.77 -9.90
C ASP A 120 -15.22 6.43 -10.28
N ASP A 121 -14.33 6.25 -9.29
CA ASP A 121 -12.94 5.81 -9.51
C ASP A 121 -12.86 4.47 -10.27
N LEU A 122 -13.71 3.49 -9.93
CA LEU A 122 -13.69 2.16 -10.56
C LEU A 122 -14.04 2.17 -12.05
N LYS A 123 -14.98 3.04 -12.45
CA LYS A 123 -15.34 3.21 -13.86
C LYS A 123 -14.21 3.90 -14.62
N GLU A 124 -13.62 4.91 -14.02
CA GLU A 124 -12.47 5.63 -14.57
C GLU A 124 -11.29 4.67 -14.80
N PHE A 125 -10.97 3.81 -13.83
CA PHE A 125 -9.94 2.76 -13.99
C PHE A 125 -10.31 1.68 -15.02
N GLU A 126 -11.58 1.34 -15.18
CA GLU A 126 -12.02 0.37 -16.21
C GLU A 126 -11.87 0.96 -17.62
N ASP A 127 -12.17 2.24 -17.78
CA ASP A 127 -12.01 2.97 -19.04
C ASP A 127 -10.53 3.23 -19.35
N GLU A 128 -9.72 3.54 -18.34
CA GLU A 128 -8.26 3.65 -18.46
C GLU A 128 -7.63 2.31 -18.88
N TYR A 129 -8.07 1.19 -18.31
CA TYR A 129 -7.62 -0.14 -18.73
C TYR A 129 -7.97 -0.46 -20.18
N LYS A 130 -9.19 -0.13 -20.62
CA LYS A 130 -9.64 -0.36 -22.01
C LYS A 130 -8.84 0.50 -23.00
N THR A 131 -8.61 1.77 -22.67
CA THR A 131 -7.85 2.70 -23.52
C THR A 131 -6.38 2.28 -23.62
N LEU A 132 -5.73 1.93 -22.51
CA LEU A 132 -4.35 1.42 -22.49
C LEU A 132 -4.20 0.10 -23.25
N ARG A 133 -5.19 -0.80 -23.15
CA ARG A 133 -5.16 -2.08 -23.89
C ARG A 133 -5.30 -1.88 -25.40
N ALA A 134 -6.06 -0.87 -25.83
CA ALA A 134 -6.29 -0.55 -27.24
C ALA A 134 -5.12 0.21 -27.89
N HIS A 135 -4.45 1.10 -27.15
CA HIS A 135 -3.41 1.98 -27.68
C HIS A 135 -1.98 1.51 -27.41
N GLY A 136 -1.79 0.28 -26.90
CA GLY A 136 -0.45 -0.26 -26.65
C GLY A 136 0.25 0.37 -25.44
N GLY A 137 -0.50 0.62 -24.37
CA GLY A 137 0.00 1.14 -23.10
C GLY A 137 1.02 0.22 -22.43
N ASN A 138 1.76 0.75 -21.46
CA ASN A 138 2.84 0.03 -20.78
C ASN A 138 2.31 -1.25 -20.12
N TYR A 139 2.91 -2.41 -20.43
CA TYR A 139 2.47 -3.73 -19.95
C TYR A 139 2.37 -3.80 -18.42
N PHE A 140 3.20 -3.03 -17.71
CA PHE A 140 3.18 -2.92 -16.26
C PHE A 140 1.93 -2.20 -15.73
N GLN A 141 1.53 -1.10 -16.36
CA GLN A 141 0.29 -0.38 -16.00
C GLN A 141 -0.94 -1.25 -16.28
N LEU A 142 -0.95 -1.94 -17.43
CA LEU A 142 -1.99 -2.92 -17.75
C LEU A 142 -2.06 -4.04 -16.72
N PHE A 143 -0.93 -4.51 -16.21
CA PHE A 143 -0.88 -5.55 -15.18
C PHE A 143 -1.43 -5.06 -13.83
N ILE A 144 -1.05 -3.84 -13.39
CA ILE A 144 -1.56 -3.23 -12.16
C ILE A 144 -3.07 -2.99 -12.25
N LEU A 145 -3.54 -2.36 -13.35
CA LEU A 145 -4.96 -2.15 -13.59
C LEU A 145 -5.71 -3.47 -13.70
N TRP A 146 -5.10 -4.49 -14.30
CA TRP A 146 -5.71 -5.82 -14.34
C TRP A 146 -5.80 -6.46 -12.95
N ILE A 147 -4.78 -6.35 -12.09
CA ILE A 147 -4.87 -6.82 -10.70
C ILE A 147 -5.98 -6.07 -9.98
N TYR A 148 -5.97 -4.73 -10.07
CA TYR A 148 -6.97 -3.87 -9.44
C TYR A 148 -8.39 -4.20 -9.92
N LEU A 149 -8.61 -4.28 -11.23
CA LEU A 149 -9.90 -4.59 -11.83
C LEU A 149 -10.31 -6.05 -11.62
N LYS A 150 -9.39 -7.01 -11.64
CA LYS A 150 -9.69 -8.43 -11.37
C LYS A 150 -10.06 -8.62 -9.91
N TYR A 151 -9.33 -7.98 -9.00
CA TYR A 151 -9.64 -7.96 -7.58
C TYR A 151 -10.99 -7.29 -7.34
N SER A 152 -11.21 -6.08 -7.86
CA SER A 152 -12.50 -5.38 -7.80
C SER A 152 -13.65 -6.13 -8.48
N ASN A 153 -13.42 -6.85 -9.58
CA ASN A 153 -14.46 -7.64 -10.26
C ASN A 153 -14.77 -8.96 -9.55
N LEU A 154 -13.77 -9.66 -8.98
CA LEU A 154 -14.01 -10.79 -8.08
C LEU A 154 -14.80 -10.35 -6.85
N GLN A 155 -14.52 -9.14 -6.36
CA GLN A 155 -15.18 -8.50 -5.23
C GLN A 155 -16.60 -8.01 -5.57
N LEU A 156 -16.84 -7.48 -6.77
CA LEU A 156 -18.18 -7.20 -7.29
C LEU A 156 -18.96 -8.49 -7.53
N LYS A 157 -18.32 -9.58 -7.97
CA LYS A 157 -18.97 -10.90 -8.12
C LYS A 157 -19.36 -11.52 -6.78
N ALA A 158 -18.54 -11.37 -5.75
CA ALA A 158 -18.90 -11.73 -4.37
C ALA A 158 -20.04 -10.85 -3.82
N SER A 159 -20.19 -9.62 -4.32
CA SER A 159 -21.33 -8.73 -4.03
C SER A 159 -22.57 -9.00 -4.93
N LYS A 160 -22.38 -9.50 -6.16
CA LYS A 160 -23.38 -9.70 -7.23
C LYS A 160 -24.30 -10.91 -7.07
N ASN A 161 -24.27 -11.62 -5.94
CA ASN A 161 -25.48 -12.37 -5.54
C ASN A 161 -26.63 -11.44 -5.09
N SER A 162 -26.37 -10.13 -4.96
CA SER A 162 -27.40 -9.08 -5.03
C SER A 162 -27.25 -8.35 -6.36
N SER A 163 -27.94 -8.83 -7.38
CA SER A 163 -28.23 -8.06 -8.60
C SER A 163 -28.98 -6.77 -8.23
N GLU A 164 -28.72 -5.73 -9.01
CA GLU A 164 -29.31 -4.38 -8.96
C GLU A 164 -28.72 -3.45 -7.88
N THR A 165 -27.81 -2.58 -8.34
CA THR A 165 -27.76 -1.13 -8.14
C THR A 165 -28.48 -0.52 -6.92
N ILE A 166 -28.30 -1.11 -5.74
CA ILE A 166 -28.57 -0.48 -4.46
C ILE A 166 -27.27 -0.63 -3.70
N GLN A 167 -26.51 0.46 -3.60
CA GLN A 167 -25.42 0.58 -2.62
C GLN A 167 -25.95 0.00 -1.31
N LYS A 168 -25.40 -1.12 -0.84
CA LYS A 168 -25.69 -1.65 0.50
C LYS A 168 -25.33 -0.55 1.49
N LYS A 169 -26.31 0.27 1.85
CA LYS A 169 -26.17 1.32 2.84
C LYS A 169 -26.09 0.57 4.16
N TYR A 170 -24.89 0.44 4.73
CA TYR A 170 -24.76 -0.16 6.05
C TYR A 170 -25.26 0.84 7.10
N ASP A 171 -25.71 0.33 8.25
CA ASP A 171 -25.88 1.22 9.40
C ASP A 171 -24.49 1.75 9.81
N SER A 172 -24.26 3.05 9.66
CA SER A 172 -22.95 3.68 9.87
C SER A 172 -22.38 3.41 11.27
N LYS A 173 -23.23 3.35 12.31
CA LYS A 173 -22.79 3.09 13.69
C LYS A 173 -22.40 1.63 13.91
N ASP A 174 -23.19 0.67 13.42
CA ASP A 174 -22.87 -0.76 13.47
C ASP A 174 -21.62 -1.08 12.65
N PHE A 175 -21.52 -0.50 11.44
CA PHE A 175 -20.39 -0.66 10.55
C PHE A 175 -19.11 -0.14 11.21
N TYR A 176 -19.10 1.08 11.73
CA TYR A 176 -17.93 1.65 12.41
C TYR A 176 -17.49 0.77 13.59
N LYS A 177 -18.43 0.34 14.44
CA LYS A 177 -18.11 -0.45 15.64
C LYS A 177 -17.47 -1.79 15.29
N LYS A 178 -17.97 -2.48 14.26
CA LYS A 178 -17.47 -3.79 13.82
C LYS A 178 -16.19 -3.68 13.00
N ASN A 179 -16.06 -2.64 12.18
CA ASN A 179 -14.96 -2.52 11.22
C ASN A 179 -13.76 -1.72 11.73
N LYS A 180 -13.87 -0.99 12.84
CA LYS A 180 -12.75 -0.17 13.37
C LYS A 180 -11.50 -1.02 13.65
N THR A 181 -11.66 -2.17 14.28
CA THR A 181 -10.51 -3.02 14.66
C THR A 181 -9.82 -3.59 13.43
N ILE A 182 -10.58 -4.11 12.47
CA ILE A 182 -9.99 -4.65 11.23
C ILE A 182 -9.35 -3.53 10.39
N MET A 183 -9.90 -2.31 10.41
CA MET A 183 -9.28 -1.15 9.78
C MET A 183 -7.90 -0.83 10.38
N HIS A 184 -7.75 -0.88 11.71
CA HIS A 184 -6.42 -0.74 12.33
C HIS A 184 -5.49 -1.89 11.91
N LEU A 185 -5.98 -3.12 11.80
CA LEU A 185 -5.16 -4.24 11.36
C LEU A 185 -4.66 -4.08 9.92
N TRP A 186 -5.48 -3.53 9.03
CA TRP A 186 -5.09 -3.17 7.67
C TRP A 186 -3.96 -2.14 7.65
N THR A 187 -3.96 -1.16 8.58
CA THR A 187 -2.88 -0.14 8.60
C THR A 187 -1.49 -0.69 8.91
N TYR A 188 -1.37 -1.90 9.48
CA TYR A 188 -0.07 -2.57 9.66
C TYR A 188 0.55 -3.07 8.35
N ILE A 189 -0.20 -3.09 7.25
CA ILE A 189 0.31 -3.39 5.90
C ILE A 189 0.57 -2.10 5.11
N GLY A 190 0.54 -0.95 5.78
CA GLY A 190 0.74 0.34 5.15
C GLY A 190 2.21 0.72 4.93
N PRO A 191 2.46 1.79 4.15
CA PRO A 191 3.81 2.25 3.79
C PRO A 191 4.73 2.50 4.99
N THR A 192 4.22 3.09 6.07
CA THR A 192 5.00 3.35 7.30
C THR A 192 5.44 2.04 7.97
N SER A 193 4.58 1.02 7.99
CA SER A 193 4.92 -0.28 8.59
C SER A 193 5.95 -1.03 7.76
N GLU A 194 5.85 -0.92 6.44
CA GLU A 194 6.86 -1.44 5.51
C GLU A 194 8.22 -0.77 5.74
N LEU A 195 8.28 0.56 5.75
CA LEU A 195 9.52 1.29 6.00
C LEU A 195 10.13 0.90 7.35
N THR A 196 9.29 0.76 8.39
CA THR A 196 9.71 0.27 9.71
C THR A 196 10.30 -1.13 9.64
N PHE A 197 9.73 -2.04 8.83
CA PHE A 197 10.25 -3.39 8.66
C PHE A 197 11.62 -3.38 7.96
N ILE A 198 11.82 -2.53 6.95
CA ILE A 198 13.12 -2.31 6.31
C ILE A 198 14.14 -1.80 7.34
N ILE A 199 13.79 -0.77 8.11
CA ILE A 199 14.65 -0.19 9.15
C ILE A 199 15.07 -1.27 10.16
N PHE A 200 14.10 -2.03 10.69
CA PHE A 200 14.36 -3.07 11.67
C PHE A 200 15.29 -4.15 11.12
N THR A 201 15.04 -4.64 9.91
CA THR A 201 15.86 -5.68 9.27
C THR A 201 17.25 -5.19 8.89
N ALA A 202 17.39 -3.91 8.50
CA ALA A 202 18.69 -3.28 8.29
C ALA A 202 19.51 -3.23 9.60
N LEU A 203 18.88 -2.85 10.73
CA LEU A 203 19.55 -2.76 12.03
C LEU A 203 20.08 -4.10 12.56
N ILE A 204 19.51 -5.23 12.14
CA ILE A 204 19.99 -6.56 12.52
C ILE A 204 20.88 -7.21 11.45
N ASN A 205 21.28 -6.46 10.41
CA ASN A 205 22.06 -6.96 9.27
C ASN A 205 21.38 -8.10 8.49
N ARG A 206 20.04 -8.10 8.43
CA ARG A 206 19.25 -9.19 7.83
C ARG A 206 18.14 -8.67 6.93
N LEU A 207 18.50 -7.87 5.93
CA LEU A 207 17.57 -7.40 4.89
C LEU A 207 16.95 -8.55 4.06
N ASP A 208 17.53 -9.74 4.11
CA ASP A 208 16.99 -10.95 3.51
C ASP A 208 15.65 -11.35 4.18
N ILE A 209 15.52 -11.11 5.49
CA ILE A 209 14.28 -11.32 6.24
C ILE A 209 13.19 -10.39 5.74
N TYR A 210 13.52 -9.16 5.34
CA TYR A 210 12.53 -8.24 4.75
C TYR A 210 12.01 -8.78 3.41
N LEU A 211 12.90 -9.16 2.49
CA LEU A 211 12.50 -9.70 1.17
C LEU A 211 11.61 -10.93 1.30
N ILE A 212 12.03 -11.91 2.10
CA ILE A 212 11.27 -13.15 2.31
C ILE A 212 9.99 -12.88 3.09
N GLY A 213 10.06 -12.03 4.13
CA GLY A 213 8.94 -11.67 4.98
C GLY A 213 7.83 -10.95 4.22
N MET A 214 8.18 -10.05 3.31
CA MET A 214 7.20 -9.38 2.45
C MET A 214 6.46 -10.36 1.54
N ILE A 215 7.18 -11.28 0.89
CA ILE A 215 6.59 -12.25 -0.04
C ILE A 215 5.76 -13.30 0.71
N THR A 216 6.14 -13.67 1.93
CA THR A 216 5.49 -14.76 2.66
C THR A 216 4.58 -14.24 3.78
N PHE A 217 5.16 -13.76 4.87
CA PHE A 217 4.45 -13.38 6.08
C PHE A 217 3.42 -12.28 5.84
N VAL A 218 3.81 -11.19 5.17
CA VAL A 218 2.92 -10.04 4.95
C VAL A 218 1.79 -10.41 3.97
N ASN A 219 2.09 -11.15 2.90
CA ASN A 219 1.07 -11.68 1.99
C ASN A 219 0.07 -12.62 2.71
N ILE A 220 0.56 -13.54 3.55
CA ILE A 220 -0.30 -14.43 4.34
C ILE A 220 -1.18 -13.60 5.28
N TYR A 221 -0.60 -12.63 5.96
CA TYR A 221 -1.33 -11.71 6.83
C TYR A 221 -2.41 -10.93 6.06
N ALA A 222 -2.10 -10.40 4.88
CA ALA A 222 -3.06 -9.73 4.00
C ALA A 222 -4.24 -10.64 3.60
N ILE A 223 -3.95 -11.91 3.25
CA ILE A 223 -4.97 -12.91 2.93
C ILE A 223 -5.87 -13.18 4.15
N ILE A 224 -5.29 -13.33 5.34
CA ILE A 224 -6.07 -13.51 6.58
C ILE A 224 -6.98 -12.29 6.82
N LEU A 225 -6.46 -11.07 6.69
CA LEU A 225 -7.27 -9.86 6.84
C LEU A 225 -8.41 -9.80 5.83
N PHE A 226 -8.17 -10.21 4.58
CA PHE A 226 -9.22 -10.29 3.56
C PHE A 226 -10.38 -11.20 4.00
N PHE A 227 -10.08 -12.41 4.48
CA PHE A 227 -11.11 -13.34 4.94
C PHE A 227 -11.83 -12.85 6.19
N VAL A 228 -11.10 -12.29 7.16
CA VAL A 228 -11.69 -11.73 8.39
C VAL A 228 -12.61 -10.54 8.03
N GLN A 229 -12.17 -9.66 7.14
CA GLN A 229 -12.95 -8.53 6.65
C GLN A 229 -14.24 -9.02 5.98
N HIS A 230 -14.17 -10.02 5.11
CA HIS A 230 -15.34 -10.58 4.44
C HIS A 230 -16.36 -11.15 5.45
N LYS A 231 -15.88 -11.82 6.51
CA LYS A 231 -16.73 -12.35 7.58
C LYS A 231 -17.39 -11.23 8.40
N ILE A 232 -16.65 -10.15 8.71
CA ILE A 232 -17.18 -8.99 9.43
C ILE A 232 -18.25 -8.29 8.59
N ASP A 233 -17.99 -8.07 7.30
CA ASP A 233 -18.93 -7.45 6.37
C ASP A 233 -20.24 -8.24 6.31
N GLY A 234 -20.17 -9.57 6.21
CA GLY A 234 -21.34 -10.45 6.20
C GLY A 234 -22.16 -10.41 7.50
N SER A 235 -21.54 -10.03 8.62
CA SER A 235 -22.22 -9.87 9.92
C SER A 235 -22.76 -8.46 10.20
N THR A 236 -22.47 -7.49 9.33
CA THR A 236 -22.83 -6.09 9.53
C THR A 236 -24.26 -5.83 9.08
N LYS A 237 -25.03 -5.10 9.89
CA LYS A 237 -26.43 -4.81 9.56
C LYS A 237 -26.54 -3.88 8.36
N LEU A 238 -27.41 -4.22 7.42
CA LEU A 238 -27.85 -3.31 6.37
C LEU A 238 -28.77 -2.26 6.99
N ALA A 239 -28.64 -1.01 6.55
CA ALA A 239 -29.57 0.05 6.90
C ALA A 239 -30.95 -0.30 6.35
N GLU A 240 -31.96 -0.09 7.18
CA GLU A 240 -33.35 -0.19 6.74
C GLU A 240 -33.59 0.89 5.68
N ILE A 241 -33.95 0.46 4.47
CA ILE A 241 -34.42 1.35 3.42
C ILE A 241 -35.80 1.83 3.88
N LYS A 242 -35.88 3.08 4.34
CA LYS A 242 -37.15 3.78 4.57
C LYS A 242 -37.70 4.32 3.26
#